data_AF-H3B874-F1
#
_entry.id   AF-H3B874-F1
#
_cell.length_a   1.000
_cell.length_b   1.000
_cell.length_c   1.000
_cell.angle_alpha   90.00
_cell.angle_beta   90.00
_cell.angle_gamma   90.00
#
_symmetry.space_group_name_H-M   'P 1'
#
loop_
_entity.id
_entity.type
_entity.pdbx_description
1 polymer ?
#
loop_
_entity_poly.entity_id
_entity_poly.type
_entity_poly.pdbx_seq_one_letter_code
_entity_poly.pdbx_strand_id
1 'polypeptide(L)'
;MGKPRILLALFALCVILEPCYSYGQYRSLRRMFQGLKASMPSEADPGKPLFLTPYLKAGEVEKARELSLVGPLPGANVKSYSGYLTVNETHNSNLFFWFFPAQVQPESAPVLLWLQGGPGGTSMFGLFVEHGPYVVNQNLTLAVRKFPWTSKYSMLYIDNPVGTGFSFTDEKGYARNEDDVGRDLYSALIQFFQIFYEYQKNDFYATGESYAGKYVPAIGYYIHIHNPAAKIKLNFKGVAIGDGLCDPEVMLGGYAEFMYQSGLVDEKQKQYVQQQTALGVIYIQKKKWIEAFDVFDSLLNGDRTSYSSFYQNVTGCTNYFNFLQCQEPPDQEYFGKFLSLPEVRKAIHVGNLTFHDGSEVEKHLLEDVMKTIKPWLAVLMDNYRVRSFALQGDILVSASL
;
A
#
# COMPACT_ATOMS: atom_id res chain seq x y z
N MET A 1 75.00 27.09 -27.18
CA MET A 1 74.36 26.88 -25.86
C MET A 1 72.89 26.61 -26.09
N GLY A 2 72.41 25.43 -25.69
CA GLY A 2 71.15 24.86 -26.15
C GLY A 2 69.95 25.07 -25.23
N LYS A 3 68.75 24.96 -25.87
CA LYS A 3 67.43 24.42 -25.41
C LYS A 3 66.81 24.97 -24.09
N PRO A 4 65.49 24.79 -23.81
CA PRO A 4 64.39 24.21 -24.63
C PRO A 4 63.03 24.97 -24.57
N ARG A 5 62.07 24.40 -25.33
CA ARG A 5 60.59 24.58 -25.34
C ARG A 5 59.91 24.20 -24.01
N ILE A 6 58.64 24.62 -23.81
CA ILE A 6 57.44 23.91 -23.24
C ILE A 6 56.29 24.94 -23.17
N LEU A 7 55.23 24.84 -23.97
CA LEU A 7 53.92 24.18 -23.80
C LEU A 7 52.93 24.85 -22.81
N LEU A 8 51.70 25.04 -23.29
CA LEU A 8 50.50 25.57 -22.62
C LEU A 8 50.18 24.89 -21.27
N ALA A 9 49.69 25.69 -20.31
CA ALA A 9 48.54 25.36 -19.46
C ALA A 9 48.11 26.60 -18.65
N LEU A 10 46.99 27.23 -19.03
CA LEU A 10 46.26 28.16 -18.16
C LEU A 10 45.38 27.33 -17.24
N PHE A 11 45.78 27.18 -15.97
CA PHE A 11 44.93 26.65 -14.91
C PHE A 11 43.89 27.71 -14.55
N ALA A 12 42.66 27.55 -15.03
CA ALA A 12 41.50 28.19 -14.43
C ALA A 12 41.11 27.37 -13.19
N LEU A 13 41.21 27.98 -12.01
CA LEU A 13 40.66 27.45 -10.77
C LEU A 13 39.11 27.46 -10.88
N CYS A 14 38.51 26.37 -11.32
CA CYS A 14 37.12 26.08 -11.02
C CYS A 14 37.06 25.52 -9.60
N VAL A 15 36.64 26.36 -8.65
CA VAL A 15 36.18 25.91 -7.35
C VAL A 15 34.86 25.17 -7.60
N ILE A 16 34.94 23.84 -7.68
CA ILE A 16 33.77 22.98 -7.58
C ILE A 16 33.39 23.02 -6.10
N LEU A 17 32.35 23.80 -5.77
CA LEU A 17 31.60 23.61 -4.53
C LEU A 17 30.86 22.27 -4.68
N GLU A 18 31.47 21.19 -4.21
CA GLU A 18 30.72 19.98 -3.88
C GLU A 18 29.75 20.34 -2.75
N PRO A 19 28.42 20.22 -2.94
CA PRO A 19 27.52 20.23 -1.80
C PRO A 19 27.80 18.95 -1.03
N CYS A 20 28.37 19.08 0.17
CA CYS A 20 28.34 18.03 1.18
C CYS A 20 26.89 17.53 1.30
N TYR A 21 26.64 16.31 0.84
CA TYR A 21 25.42 15.58 1.14
C TYR A 21 25.42 15.27 2.65
N SER A 22 24.89 16.21 3.42
CA SER A 22 24.42 15.91 4.76
C SER A 22 23.20 14.99 4.60
N TYR A 23 23.33 13.74 5.06
CA TYR A 23 22.21 12.81 5.22
C TYR A 23 21.22 13.40 6.24
N GLY A 24 20.32 14.25 5.75
CA GLY A 24 19.22 14.80 6.52
C GLY A 24 18.25 13.69 6.91
N GLN A 25 17.70 13.79 8.12
CA GLN A 25 16.64 12.90 8.60
C GLN A 25 15.49 12.87 7.58
N TYR A 26 15.25 11.69 7.01
CA TYR A 26 14.10 11.40 6.14
C TYR A 26 12.81 11.76 6.88
N ARG A 27 11.99 12.63 6.29
CA ARG A 27 10.60 12.80 6.72
C ARG A 27 9.81 11.73 5.99
N SER A 28 9.60 10.58 6.63
CA SER A 28 8.67 9.57 6.09
C SER A 28 7.30 10.19 5.85
N LEU A 29 6.58 9.66 4.85
CA LEU A 29 5.17 9.89 4.54
C LEU A 29 4.51 10.86 5.53
N ARG A 30 4.61 12.15 5.23
CA ARG A 30 4.02 13.17 6.08
C ARG A 30 2.51 13.09 5.87
N ARG A 31 1.85 12.34 6.76
CA ARG A 31 0.49 12.55 7.33
C ARG A 31 -0.60 11.51 7.09
N MET A 32 -0.48 10.51 6.22
CA MET A 32 -1.65 9.62 6.05
C MET A 32 -1.88 8.70 7.27
N PHE A 33 -0.80 8.23 7.91
CA PHE A 33 -0.86 7.40 9.10
C PHE A 33 0.28 7.81 10.02
N GLN A 34 0.10 8.71 10.99
CA GLN A 34 1.14 8.87 12.00
C GLN A 34 1.25 7.56 12.80
N GLY A 35 2.46 7.15 13.20
CA GLY A 35 2.66 5.96 14.04
C GLY A 35 1.83 6.04 15.32
N LEU A 36 0.65 5.44 15.30
CA LEU A 36 -0.31 5.46 16.39
C LEU A 36 0.05 4.31 17.33
N LYS A 37 1.00 4.56 18.22
CA LYS A 37 1.00 3.82 19.47
C LYS A 37 -0.30 4.17 20.18
N ALA A 38 -0.93 3.20 20.85
CA ALA A 38 -2.03 3.50 21.75
C ALA A 38 -1.60 4.70 22.61
N SER A 39 -2.18 5.87 22.38
CA SER A 39 -2.04 6.94 23.37
C SER A 39 -2.72 6.36 24.59
N MET A 40 -1.98 6.18 25.67
CA MET A 40 -2.53 5.67 26.91
C MET A 40 -3.05 6.86 27.73
N PRO A 41 -4.36 7.18 27.69
CA PRO A 41 -4.98 7.91 28.78
C PRO A 41 -5.87 7.01 29.65
N SER A 42 -5.80 5.68 29.57
CA SER A 42 -6.54 4.83 30.52
C SER A 42 -5.85 3.50 30.86
N GLU A 43 -6.05 3.03 32.09
CA GLU A 43 -5.63 1.74 32.64
C GLU A 43 -6.34 0.52 32.01
N ALA A 44 -7.08 0.70 30.91
CA ALA A 44 -7.89 -0.36 30.32
C ALA A 44 -7.05 -1.38 29.53
N ASP A 45 -7.35 -2.67 29.73
CA ASP A 45 -6.70 -3.82 29.10
C ASP A 45 -7.07 -3.95 27.60
N PRO A 46 -6.12 -3.76 26.65
CA PRO A 46 -6.37 -3.93 25.22
C PRO A 46 -6.41 -5.41 24.78
N GLY A 47 -6.30 -6.36 25.72
CA GLY A 47 -6.28 -7.78 25.44
C GLY A 47 -4.92 -8.27 24.91
N LYS A 48 -4.90 -9.53 24.46
CA LYS A 48 -3.72 -10.16 23.86
C LYS A 48 -3.89 -10.30 22.35
N PRO A 49 -2.81 -10.17 21.57
CA PRO A 49 -2.88 -10.45 20.14
C PRO A 49 -3.18 -11.93 19.87
N LEU A 50 -4.00 -12.20 18.85
CA LEU A 50 -4.38 -13.57 18.45
C LEU A 50 -3.59 -14.02 17.22
N PHE A 51 -2.68 -14.97 17.42
CA PHE A 51 -1.98 -15.66 16.34
C PHE A 51 -2.70 -16.95 15.95
N LEU A 52 -3.12 -17.07 14.70
CA LEU A 52 -3.92 -18.20 14.23
C LEU A 52 -3.08 -19.37 13.70
N THR A 53 -1.88 -19.11 13.20
CA THR A 53 -0.96 -20.12 12.65
C THR A 53 -0.72 -21.32 13.57
N PRO A 54 -0.51 -21.15 14.89
CA PRO A 54 -0.30 -22.28 15.80
C PRO A 54 -1.49 -23.26 15.82
N TYR A 55 -2.73 -22.75 15.74
CA TYR A 55 -3.93 -23.59 15.67
C TYR A 55 -4.01 -24.36 14.35
N LEU A 56 -3.62 -23.73 13.24
CA LEU A 56 -3.59 -24.40 11.92
C LEU A 56 -2.57 -25.54 11.88
N LYS A 57 -1.38 -25.34 12.48
CA LYS A 57 -0.36 -26.39 12.61
C LYS A 57 -0.83 -27.56 13.49
N ALA A 58 -1.66 -27.27 14.49
CA ALA A 58 -2.26 -28.29 15.36
C ALA A 58 -3.50 -28.98 14.73
N GLY A 59 -3.95 -28.54 13.55
CA GLY A 59 -5.19 -29.03 12.93
C GLY A 59 -6.48 -28.51 13.58
N GLU A 60 -6.38 -27.52 14.48
CA GLU A 60 -7.49 -26.92 15.22
C GLU A 60 -8.18 -25.80 14.41
N VAL A 61 -8.56 -26.08 13.16
CA VAL A 61 -9.07 -25.09 12.20
C VAL A 61 -10.35 -24.40 12.68
N GLU A 62 -11.33 -25.15 13.19
CA GLU A 62 -12.59 -24.57 13.68
C GLU A 62 -12.37 -23.66 14.88
N LYS A 63 -11.46 -24.04 15.79
CA LYS A 63 -11.10 -23.20 16.94
C LYS A 63 -10.39 -21.92 16.50
N ALA A 64 -9.52 -21.99 15.49
CA ALA A 64 -8.90 -20.79 14.91
C ALA A 64 -9.96 -19.81 14.38
N ARG A 65 -10.97 -20.35 13.67
CA ARG A 65 -12.10 -19.57 13.16
C ARG A 65 -12.94 -18.97 14.29
N GLU A 66 -13.32 -19.76 15.28
CA GLU A 66 -14.10 -19.31 16.44
C GLU A 66 -13.39 -18.18 17.20
N LEU A 67 -12.10 -18.35 17.50
CA LEU A 67 -11.30 -17.35 18.20
C LEU A 67 -11.14 -16.05 17.40
N SER A 68 -11.10 -16.14 16.07
CA SER A 68 -10.95 -14.96 15.22
C SER A 68 -12.19 -14.06 15.17
N LEU A 69 -13.34 -14.50 15.68
CA LEU A 69 -14.57 -13.69 15.67
C LEU A 69 -14.37 -12.37 16.41
N VAL A 70 -14.65 -11.25 15.72
CA VAL A 70 -14.47 -9.90 16.27
C VAL A 70 -15.53 -9.61 17.32
N GLY A 71 -15.10 -9.03 18.44
CA GLY A 71 -15.95 -8.62 19.54
C GLY A 71 -16.79 -7.36 19.25
N PRO A 72 -17.58 -6.88 20.22
CA PRO A 72 -18.38 -5.67 20.04
C PRO A 72 -17.49 -4.43 19.87
N LEU A 73 -17.86 -3.57 18.93
CA LEU A 73 -17.24 -2.29 18.63
C LEU A 73 -18.17 -1.12 19.02
N PRO A 74 -17.62 0.05 19.37
CA PRO A 74 -18.43 1.25 19.66
C PRO A 74 -19.28 1.68 18.46
N GLY A 75 -20.59 1.84 18.65
CA GLY A 75 -21.52 2.37 17.65
C GLY A 75 -22.21 1.32 16.78
N ALA A 76 -21.46 0.53 15.99
CA ALA A 76 -22.02 -0.44 15.07
C ALA A 76 -21.24 -1.76 15.06
N ASN A 77 -21.95 -2.87 14.86
CA ASN A 77 -21.40 -4.22 14.85
C ASN A 77 -21.79 -4.95 13.56
N VAL A 78 -20.80 -5.21 12.71
CA VAL A 78 -20.91 -6.09 11.54
C VAL A 78 -20.05 -7.32 11.80
N LYS A 79 -20.66 -8.50 11.63
CA LYS A 79 -19.99 -9.79 11.81
C LYS A 79 -18.70 -9.83 10.99
N SER A 80 -17.58 -10.09 11.65
CA SER A 80 -16.26 -10.10 11.04
C SER A 80 -15.28 -10.93 11.85
N TYR A 81 -14.12 -11.19 11.26
CA TYR A 81 -13.09 -12.04 11.82
C TYR A 81 -11.72 -11.38 11.65
N SER A 82 -10.86 -11.42 12.64
CA SER A 82 -9.52 -10.85 12.56
C SER A 82 -8.50 -11.66 13.37
N GLY A 83 -7.23 -11.42 13.08
CA GLY A 83 -6.11 -12.05 13.76
C GLY A 83 -4.85 -11.98 12.92
N TYR A 84 -3.80 -12.65 13.39
CA TYR A 84 -2.50 -12.69 12.75
C TYR A 84 -2.22 -14.03 12.07
N LEU A 85 -1.69 -13.95 10.86
CA LEU A 85 -1.16 -15.08 10.08
C LEU A 85 0.36 -14.93 10.00
N THR A 86 1.07 -15.92 10.53
CA THR A 86 2.53 -15.97 10.53
C THR A 86 2.99 -16.46 9.17
N VAL A 87 3.66 -15.60 8.41
CA VAL A 87 4.09 -15.87 7.04
C VAL A 87 5.57 -16.23 6.95
N ASN A 88 6.36 -15.82 7.94
CA ASN A 88 7.75 -16.22 8.10
C ASN A 88 8.13 -16.30 9.60
N GLU A 89 8.36 -17.52 10.09
CA GLU A 89 8.71 -17.76 11.49
C GLU A 89 10.14 -17.31 11.85
N THR A 90 11.06 -17.35 10.88
CA THR A 90 12.47 -16.97 11.10
C THR A 90 12.62 -15.48 11.43
N HIS A 91 11.74 -14.63 10.91
CA HIS A 91 11.74 -13.19 11.14
C HIS A 91 10.53 -12.69 11.91
N ASN A 92 9.78 -13.61 12.53
CA ASN A 92 8.55 -13.28 13.26
C ASN A 92 7.60 -12.39 12.43
N SER A 93 7.51 -12.66 11.13
CA SER A 93 6.68 -11.91 10.19
C SER A 93 5.24 -12.38 10.31
N ASN A 94 4.36 -11.46 10.71
CA ASN A 94 2.95 -11.71 10.93
C ASN A 94 2.11 -10.66 10.20
N LEU A 95 1.22 -11.12 9.32
CA LEU A 95 0.25 -10.28 8.64
C LEU A 95 -1.07 -10.26 9.43
N PHE A 96 -1.56 -9.07 9.75
CA PHE A 96 -2.89 -8.84 10.28
C PHE A 96 -3.91 -8.85 9.14
N PHE A 97 -5.02 -9.56 9.34
CA PHE A 97 -6.17 -9.52 8.44
C PHE A 97 -7.44 -9.14 9.19
N TRP A 98 -8.39 -8.59 8.45
CA TRP A 98 -9.77 -8.40 8.89
C TRP A 98 -10.74 -8.78 7.78
N PHE A 99 -11.50 -9.85 8.00
CA PHE A 99 -12.43 -10.45 7.06
C PHE A 99 -13.89 -10.16 7.42
N PHE A 100 -14.68 -9.78 6.41
CA PHE A 100 -16.10 -9.50 6.51
C PHE A 100 -16.86 -10.36 5.49
N PRO A 101 -17.63 -11.36 5.92
CA PRO A 101 -18.57 -12.07 5.05
C PRO A 101 -19.55 -11.10 4.37
N ALA A 102 -19.94 -11.40 3.13
CA ALA A 102 -20.97 -10.62 2.46
C ALA A 102 -22.29 -10.60 3.24
N GLN A 103 -22.96 -9.45 3.28
CA GLN A 103 -24.26 -9.32 3.94
C GLN A 103 -25.36 -10.05 3.17
N VAL A 104 -25.25 -10.09 1.84
CA VAL A 104 -26.18 -10.81 0.96
C VAL A 104 -25.52 -12.06 0.44
N GLN A 105 -26.12 -13.22 0.72
CA GLN A 105 -25.72 -14.54 0.21
C GLN A 105 -24.22 -14.89 0.45
N PRO A 106 -23.70 -14.78 1.68
CA PRO A 106 -22.27 -14.98 2.00
C PRO A 106 -21.71 -16.31 1.48
N GLU A 107 -22.50 -17.39 1.50
CA GLU A 107 -22.11 -18.74 1.07
C GLU A 107 -21.72 -18.87 -0.42
N SER A 108 -22.09 -17.88 -1.24
CA SER A 108 -21.86 -17.86 -2.69
C SER A 108 -21.23 -16.56 -3.21
N ALA A 109 -21.17 -15.52 -2.37
CA ALA A 109 -20.60 -14.23 -2.72
C ALA A 109 -19.10 -14.36 -3.04
N PRO A 110 -18.58 -13.67 -4.06
CA PRO A 110 -17.15 -13.63 -4.33
C PRO A 110 -16.35 -13.11 -3.13
N VAL A 111 -15.16 -13.66 -2.93
CA VAL A 111 -14.19 -13.14 -1.96
C VAL A 111 -13.27 -12.15 -2.67
N LEU A 112 -13.16 -10.95 -2.12
CA LEU A 112 -12.24 -9.92 -2.60
C LEU A 112 -11.16 -9.70 -1.54
N LEU A 113 -9.90 -9.95 -1.90
CA LEU A 113 -8.77 -9.39 -1.16
C LEU A 113 -8.65 -7.91 -1.50
N TRP A 114 -8.58 -7.03 -0.50
CA TRP A 114 -8.25 -5.61 -0.66
C TRP A 114 -6.87 -5.31 -0.07
N LEU A 115 -6.05 -4.65 -0.88
CA LEU A 115 -4.70 -4.19 -0.51
C LEU A 115 -4.61 -2.69 -0.75
N GLN A 116 -4.34 -1.94 0.32
CA GLN A 116 -3.93 -0.54 0.17
C GLN A 116 -2.48 -0.45 -0.34
N GLY A 117 -2.16 0.66 -1.00
CA GLY A 117 -0.85 0.93 -1.59
C GLY A 117 0.16 1.53 -0.60
N GLY A 118 0.63 2.74 -0.89
CA GLY A 118 1.74 3.39 -0.19
C GLY A 118 2.99 3.46 -1.07
N PRO A 119 4.01 2.59 -0.88
CA PRO A 119 4.01 1.32 -0.16
C PRO A 119 3.97 1.45 1.38
N GLY A 120 3.27 0.54 2.06
CA GLY A 120 3.12 0.54 3.52
C GLY A 120 1.85 1.21 4.06
N GLY A 121 0.90 1.56 3.18
CA GLY A 121 -0.41 2.05 3.58
C GLY A 121 -1.29 0.94 4.17
N THR A 122 -1.94 1.19 5.29
CA THR A 122 -2.83 0.19 5.93
C THR A 122 -4.11 -0.04 5.14
N SER A 123 -4.52 -1.30 4.99
CA SER A 123 -5.81 -1.66 4.38
C SER A 123 -7.00 -1.31 5.27
N MET A 124 -6.75 -0.87 6.52
CA MET A 124 -7.77 -0.28 7.37
C MET A 124 -8.30 1.04 6.79
N PHE A 125 -7.52 1.72 5.95
CA PHE A 125 -8.00 2.89 5.20
C PHE A 125 -9.17 2.50 4.28
N GLY A 126 -9.01 1.49 3.43
CA GLY A 126 -10.10 1.00 2.56
C GLY A 126 -11.32 0.48 3.33
N LEU A 127 -11.09 -0.05 4.52
CA LEU A 127 -12.15 -0.51 5.43
C LEU A 127 -12.96 0.67 5.99
N PHE A 128 -12.31 1.68 6.55
CA PHE A 128 -12.98 2.75 7.31
C PHE A 128 -13.29 4.02 6.51
N VAL A 129 -12.51 4.31 5.46
CA VAL A 129 -12.59 5.55 4.69
C VAL A 129 -13.36 5.32 3.38
N GLU A 130 -13.05 4.23 2.68
CA GLU A 130 -13.46 4.09 1.29
C GLU A 130 -14.75 3.29 1.11
N HIS A 131 -14.69 1.96 1.27
CA HIS A 131 -15.75 1.06 0.81
C HIS A 131 -16.06 -0.10 1.75
N GLY A 132 -15.40 -0.18 2.91
CA GLY A 132 -15.76 -1.13 3.95
C GLY A 132 -17.08 -0.79 4.65
N PRO A 133 -17.50 -1.63 5.60
CA PRO A 133 -18.85 -1.56 6.19
C PRO A 133 -19.07 -0.35 7.08
N TYR A 134 -18.01 0.35 7.49
CA TYR A 134 -18.07 1.38 8.52
C TYR A 134 -17.67 2.76 8.00
N VAL A 135 -18.14 3.77 8.72
CA VAL A 135 -17.63 5.14 8.76
C VAL A 135 -17.32 5.46 10.22
N VAL A 136 -16.17 6.09 10.48
CA VAL A 136 -15.78 6.50 11.85
C VAL A 136 -16.26 7.93 12.07
N ASN A 137 -17.11 8.13 13.07
CA ASN A 137 -17.57 9.46 13.46
C ASN A 137 -16.52 10.18 14.31
N GLN A 138 -16.60 11.51 14.39
CA GLN A 138 -15.68 12.33 15.19
C GLN A 138 -15.66 11.96 16.69
N ASN A 139 -16.76 11.40 17.21
CA ASN A 139 -16.85 10.90 18.59
C ASN A 139 -16.27 9.49 18.78
N LEU A 140 -15.54 8.96 17.79
CA LEU A 140 -14.91 7.64 17.77
C LEU A 140 -15.91 6.48 17.93
N THR A 141 -17.09 6.63 17.32
CA THR A 141 -18.07 5.54 17.17
C THR A 141 -18.27 5.20 15.70
N LEU A 142 -18.62 3.94 15.41
CA LEU A 142 -18.89 3.48 14.06
C LEU A 142 -20.34 3.75 13.65
N ALA A 143 -20.52 4.22 12.42
CA ALA A 143 -21.77 4.16 11.68
C ALA A 143 -21.67 3.17 10.53
N VAL A 144 -22.79 2.59 10.09
CA VAL A 144 -22.82 1.69 8.92
C VAL A 144 -22.78 2.53 7.65
N ARG A 145 -21.86 2.21 6.74
CA ARG A 145 -21.75 2.85 5.43
C ARG A 145 -22.96 2.50 4.57
N LYS A 146 -23.47 3.47 3.81
CA LYS A 146 -24.66 3.31 2.96
C LYS A 146 -24.44 2.36 1.77
N PHE A 147 -23.24 2.39 1.18
CA PHE A 147 -22.90 1.61 -0.02
C PHE A 147 -21.60 0.81 0.18
N PRO A 148 -21.54 -0.12 1.14
CA PRO A 148 -20.33 -0.88 1.39
C PRO A 148 -20.18 -2.01 0.37
N TRP A 149 -18.95 -2.34 -0.01
CA TRP A 149 -18.68 -3.50 -0.85
C TRP A 149 -19.07 -4.82 -0.14
N THR A 150 -19.00 -4.84 1.19
CA THR A 150 -19.48 -5.96 2.03
C THR A 150 -20.96 -6.26 1.88
N SER A 151 -21.75 -5.40 1.20
CA SER A 151 -23.13 -5.73 0.83
C SER A 151 -23.19 -6.97 -0.09
N LYS A 152 -22.28 -7.07 -1.07
CA LYS A 152 -22.30 -8.08 -2.13
C LYS A 152 -21.08 -8.99 -2.18
N TYR A 153 -19.99 -8.59 -1.53
CA TYR A 153 -18.71 -9.30 -1.56
C TYR A 153 -18.25 -9.64 -0.16
N SER A 154 -17.59 -10.78 -0.02
CA SER A 154 -16.90 -11.13 1.22
C SER A 154 -15.51 -10.48 1.16
N MET A 155 -15.28 -9.45 1.97
CA MET A 155 -14.10 -8.60 1.89
C MET A 155 -13.02 -9.07 2.87
N LEU A 156 -11.82 -9.34 2.36
CA LEU A 156 -10.62 -9.65 3.12
C LEU A 156 -9.66 -8.46 3.03
N TYR A 157 -9.49 -7.72 4.12
CA TYR A 157 -8.49 -6.65 4.22
C TYR A 157 -7.23 -7.20 4.87
N ILE A 158 -6.06 -6.97 4.27
CA ILE A 158 -4.77 -7.37 4.85
C ILE A 158 -3.88 -6.15 4.93
N ASP A 159 -3.31 -5.89 6.11
CA ASP A 159 -2.24 -4.91 6.25
C ASP A 159 -0.96 -5.49 5.64
N ASN A 160 -0.57 -4.99 4.48
CA ASN A 160 0.48 -5.55 3.64
C ASN A 160 1.45 -4.46 3.18
N PRO A 161 2.76 -4.76 3.09
CA PRO A 161 3.49 -5.93 3.62
C PRO A 161 3.65 -5.90 5.15
N VAL A 162 4.39 -6.88 5.72
CA VAL A 162 4.76 -6.81 7.14
C VAL A 162 5.51 -5.51 7.47
N GLY A 163 5.16 -4.89 8.60
CA GLY A 163 5.57 -3.52 8.95
C GLY A 163 4.55 -2.43 8.61
N THR A 164 3.39 -2.82 8.07
CA THR A 164 2.26 -1.94 7.73
C THR A 164 1.14 -2.10 8.76
N GLY A 165 0.55 -1.00 9.25
CA GLY A 165 -0.61 -1.06 10.15
C GLY A 165 -0.34 -1.98 11.35
N PHE A 166 -1.18 -3.00 11.57
CA PHE A 166 -0.95 -3.97 12.64
C PHE A 166 0.06 -5.07 12.29
N SER A 167 0.38 -5.27 11.01
CA SER A 167 1.34 -6.28 10.58
C SER A 167 2.77 -5.91 10.96
N PHE A 168 3.56 -6.89 11.40
CA PHE A 168 4.90 -6.62 11.93
C PHE A 168 5.89 -7.74 11.60
N THR A 169 7.17 -7.43 11.75
CA THR A 169 8.31 -8.33 11.53
C THR A 169 9.54 -7.81 12.25
N ASP A 170 10.58 -8.63 12.35
CA ASP A 170 11.93 -8.20 12.75
C ASP A 170 12.64 -7.46 11.59
N GLU A 171 13.74 -6.74 11.88
CA GLU A 171 14.46 -5.88 10.91
C GLU A 171 14.84 -6.57 9.58
N LYS A 172 15.10 -7.89 9.60
CA LYS A 172 15.48 -8.64 8.39
C LYS A 172 14.30 -9.20 7.61
N GLY A 173 13.07 -9.08 8.10
CA GLY A 173 11.88 -9.62 7.46
C GLY A 173 11.10 -8.64 6.60
N TYR A 174 11.50 -7.37 6.51
CA TYR A 174 10.88 -6.40 5.60
C TYR A 174 11.06 -6.84 4.14
N ALA A 175 9.97 -6.79 3.37
CA ALA A 175 9.97 -7.06 1.93
C ALA A 175 10.80 -6.01 1.18
N ARG A 176 11.54 -6.45 0.15
CA ARG A 176 12.40 -5.56 -0.67
C ARG A 176 12.01 -5.50 -2.14
N ASN A 177 11.02 -6.30 -2.53
CA ASN A 177 10.50 -6.40 -3.89
C ASN A 177 9.17 -7.15 -3.88
N GLU A 178 8.54 -7.20 -5.05
CA GLU A 178 7.24 -7.86 -5.25
C GLU A 178 7.27 -9.39 -5.13
N ASP A 179 8.45 -10.04 -5.22
CA ASP A 179 8.57 -11.47 -4.92
C ASP A 179 8.40 -11.75 -3.42
N ASP A 180 9.03 -10.93 -2.56
CA ASP A 180 8.84 -11.04 -1.11
C ASP A 180 7.37 -10.82 -0.72
N VAL A 181 6.75 -9.80 -1.30
CA VAL A 181 5.33 -9.49 -1.06
C VAL A 181 4.42 -10.61 -1.55
N GLY A 182 4.62 -11.09 -2.78
CA GLY A 182 3.83 -12.16 -3.37
C GLY A 182 3.92 -13.46 -2.58
N ARG A 183 5.13 -13.83 -2.12
CA ARG A 183 5.37 -15.02 -1.29
C ARG A 183 4.61 -14.95 0.04
N ASP A 184 4.74 -13.84 0.75
CA ASP A 184 4.18 -13.68 2.09
C ASP A 184 2.64 -13.59 2.04
N LEU A 185 2.09 -12.83 1.07
CA LEU A 185 0.64 -12.79 0.83
C LEU A 185 0.08 -14.16 0.42
N TYR A 186 0.79 -14.91 -0.42
CA TYR A 186 0.34 -16.26 -0.82
C TYR A 186 0.29 -17.21 0.39
N SER A 187 1.30 -17.15 1.26
CA SER A 187 1.29 -17.90 2.53
C SER A 187 0.08 -17.54 3.39
N ALA A 188 -0.23 -16.24 3.54
CA ALA A 188 -1.40 -15.79 4.28
C ALA A 188 -2.72 -16.24 3.63
N LEU A 189 -2.85 -16.18 2.31
CA LEU A 189 -4.07 -16.63 1.62
C LEU A 189 -4.31 -18.13 1.78
N ILE A 190 -3.26 -18.96 1.72
CA ILE A 190 -3.41 -20.40 1.96
C ILE A 190 -3.91 -20.67 3.38
N GLN A 191 -3.37 -19.97 4.38
CA GLN A 191 -3.84 -20.08 5.77
C GLN A 191 -5.27 -19.55 5.94
N PHE A 192 -5.60 -18.41 5.32
CA PHE A 192 -6.95 -17.84 5.33
C PHE A 192 -7.97 -18.83 4.76
N PHE A 193 -7.71 -19.40 3.59
CA PHE A 193 -8.60 -20.39 2.98
C PHE A 193 -8.58 -21.74 3.71
N GLN A 194 -7.58 -22.03 4.54
CA GLN A 194 -7.64 -23.14 5.48
C GLN A 194 -8.63 -22.85 6.62
N ILE A 195 -8.58 -21.65 7.21
CA ILE A 195 -9.50 -21.20 8.29
C ILE A 195 -10.93 -21.08 7.78
N PHE A 196 -11.13 -20.54 6.58
CA PHE A 196 -12.42 -20.24 5.98
C PHE A 196 -12.67 -21.14 4.76
N TYR A 197 -12.52 -22.46 4.94
CA TYR A 197 -12.54 -23.44 3.86
C TYR A 197 -13.83 -23.44 3.01
N GLU A 198 -14.96 -23.03 3.58
CA GLU A 198 -16.24 -22.91 2.90
C GLU A 198 -16.18 -21.90 1.74
N TYR A 199 -15.26 -20.93 1.79
CA TYR A 199 -15.06 -19.92 0.74
C TYR A 199 -14.10 -20.37 -0.37
N GLN A 200 -13.42 -21.52 -0.27
CA GLN A 200 -12.49 -21.99 -1.32
C GLN A 200 -13.16 -22.17 -2.68
N LYS A 201 -14.46 -22.54 -2.68
CA LYS A 201 -15.27 -22.68 -3.89
C LYS A 201 -15.69 -21.34 -4.50
N ASN A 202 -15.69 -20.26 -3.70
CA ASN A 202 -16.19 -18.97 -4.12
C ASN A 202 -15.21 -18.33 -5.10
N ASP A 203 -15.71 -17.54 -6.04
CA ASP A 203 -14.83 -16.77 -6.92
C ASP A 203 -13.94 -15.85 -6.09
N PHE A 204 -12.63 -15.94 -6.29
CA PHE A 204 -11.64 -15.13 -5.60
C PHE A 204 -11.02 -14.11 -6.55
N TYR A 205 -10.95 -12.85 -6.12
CA TYR A 205 -10.23 -11.79 -6.84
C TYR A 205 -9.28 -11.05 -5.90
N ALA A 206 -8.11 -10.69 -6.41
CA ALA A 206 -7.21 -9.77 -5.73
C ALA A 206 -7.47 -8.34 -6.21
N THR A 207 -7.68 -7.43 -5.27
CA THR A 207 -8.03 -6.04 -5.56
C THR A 207 -7.21 -5.08 -4.69
N GLY A 208 -7.03 -3.85 -5.16
CA GLY A 208 -6.29 -2.84 -4.42
C GLY A 208 -6.07 -1.60 -5.25
N GLU A 209 -5.38 -0.62 -4.65
CA GLU A 209 -5.13 0.67 -5.27
C GLU A 209 -3.71 1.23 -5.06
N SER A 210 -3.37 2.29 -5.81
CA SER A 210 -2.09 3.00 -5.68
C SER A 210 -0.90 2.06 -5.90
N TYR A 211 0.02 1.94 -4.93
CA TYR A 211 1.13 0.98 -5.00
C TYR A 211 0.69 -0.48 -5.09
N ALA A 212 -0.55 -0.80 -4.72
CA ALA A 212 -1.10 -2.14 -4.95
C ALA A 212 -1.28 -2.45 -6.45
N GLY A 213 -1.08 -1.48 -7.35
CA GLY A 213 -0.79 -1.73 -8.76
C GLY A 213 0.38 -2.69 -8.99
N LYS A 214 1.27 -2.88 -8.01
CA LYS A 214 2.31 -3.92 -7.99
C LYS A 214 1.93 -5.12 -7.14
N TYR A 215 1.41 -4.88 -5.93
CA TYR A 215 1.02 -5.96 -5.00
C TYR A 215 -0.03 -6.91 -5.59
N VAL A 216 -1.03 -6.38 -6.29
CA VAL A 216 -2.13 -7.16 -6.87
C VAL A 216 -1.65 -8.06 -8.01
N PRO A 217 -0.88 -7.58 -9.00
CA PRO A 217 -0.22 -8.46 -9.96
C PRO A 217 0.74 -9.47 -9.31
N ALA A 218 1.47 -9.07 -8.26
CA ALA A 218 2.36 -9.96 -7.52
C ALA A 218 1.62 -11.16 -6.94
N ILE A 219 0.59 -10.92 -6.12
CA ILE A 219 -0.18 -12.03 -5.54
C ILE A 219 -0.92 -12.84 -6.61
N GLY A 220 -1.45 -12.19 -7.65
CA GLY A 220 -2.09 -12.89 -8.76
C GLY A 220 -1.13 -13.85 -9.47
N TYR A 221 0.10 -13.41 -9.74
CA TYR A 221 1.14 -14.21 -10.39
C TYR A 221 1.60 -15.37 -9.49
N TYR A 222 1.79 -15.11 -8.19
CA TYR A 222 2.12 -16.15 -7.22
C TYR A 222 1.03 -17.22 -7.12
N ILE A 223 -0.25 -16.83 -7.15
CA ILE A 223 -1.35 -17.80 -7.24
C ILE A 223 -1.27 -18.58 -8.55
N HIS A 224 -1.10 -17.90 -9.69
CA HIS A 224 -1.03 -18.56 -11.00
C HIS A 224 0.00 -19.70 -11.05
N ILE A 225 1.23 -19.45 -10.56
CA ILE A 225 2.31 -20.44 -10.65
C ILE A 225 2.22 -21.55 -9.58
N HIS A 226 1.62 -21.30 -8.41
CA HIS A 226 1.58 -22.28 -7.31
C HIS A 226 0.27 -23.06 -7.22
N ASN A 227 -0.87 -22.45 -7.60
CA ASN A 227 -2.20 -23.05 -7.48
C ASN A 227 -2.37 -24.40 -8.21
N PRO A 228 -1.74 -24.66 -9.38
CA PRO A 228 -1.82 -25.97 -10.03
C PRO A 228 -1.35 -27.15 -9.17
N ALA A 229 -0.30 -26.95 -8.36
CA ALA A 229 0.29 -27.96 -7.48
C ALA A 229 -0.19 -27.85 -6.01
N ALA A 230 -1.00 -26.84 -5.68
CA ALA A 230 -1.44 -26.58 -4.32
C ALA A 230 -2.47 -27.61 -3.83
N LYS A 231 -2.37 -27.98 -2.54
CA LYS A 231 -3.39 -28.79 -1.85
C LYS A 231 -4.68 -27.99 -1.62
N ILE A 232 -4.53 -26.75 -1.16
CA ILE A 232 -5.62 -25.79 -1.04
C ILE A 232 -5.63 -25.00 -2.36
N LYS A 233 -6.69 -25.17 -3.14
CA LYS A 233 -6.83 -24.47 -4.41
C LYS A 233 -7.69 -23.23 -4.24
N LEU A 234 -7.18 -22.10 -4.72
CA LEU A 234 -7.94 -20.86 -4.79
C LEU A 234 -8.70 -20.84 -6.10
N ASN A 235 -10.02 -20.61 -6.05
CA ASN A 235 -10.83 -20.38 -7.26
C ASN A 235 -10.61 -18.94 -7.79
N PHE A 236 -9.35 -18.65 -8.17
CA PHE A 236 -8.90 -17.34 -8.61
C PHE A 236 -9.43 -16.99 -9.99
N LYS A 237 -10.11 -15.84 -10.09
CA LYS A 237 -10.79 -15.40 -11.32
C LYS A 237 -10.17 -14.16 -11.95
N GLY A 238 -9.41 -13.38 -11.20
CA GLY A 238 -8.80 -12.18 -11.74
C GLY A 238 -8.42 -11.13 -10.72
N VAL A 239 -8.08 -9.97 -11.26
CA VAL A 239 -7.59 -8.82 -10.51
C VAL A 239 -8.35 -7.54 -10.85
N ALA A 240 -8.46 -6.63 -9.89
CA ALA A 240 -8.93 -5.27 -10.11
C ALA A 240 -7.99 -4.25 -9.44
N ILE A 241 -7.54 -3.25 -10.18
CA ILE A 241 -6.55 -2.27 -9.73
C ILE A 241 -7.11 -0.87 -9.95
N GLY A 242 -7.29 -0.12 -8.86
CA GLY A 242 -7.65 1.30 -8.87
C GLY A 242 -6.40 2.17 -8.85
N ASP A 243 -6.28 3.18 -9.71
CA ASP A 243 -5.22 4.20 -9.66
C ASP A 243 -3.82 3.59 -9.42
N GLY A 244 -3.48 2.56 -10.21
CA GLY A 244 -2.37 1.64 -9.88
C GLY A 244 -1.03 2.00 -10.52
N LEU A 245 0.02 2.12 -9.70
CA LEU A 245 1.40 2.34 -10.16
C LEU A 245 2.00 1.03 -10.73
N CYS A 246 1.72 0.70 -11.99
CA CYS A 246 2.10 -0.58 -12.61
C CYS A 246 3.41 -0.51 -13.43
N ASP A 247 3.57 0.52 -14.26
CA ASP A 247 4.69 0.65 -15.20
C ASP A 247 5.25 2.09 -15.20
N PRO A 248 6.07 2.46 -14.20
CA PRO A 248 6.53 3.83 -14.00
C PRO A 248 7.21 4.46 -15.23
N GLU A 249 7.89 3.66 -16.06
CA GLU A 249 8.52 4.16 -17.29
C GLU A 249 7.49 4.79 -18.25
N VAL A 250 6.38 4.09 -18.48
CA VAL A 250 5.30 4.56 -19.36
C VAL A 250 4.53 5.68 -18.70
N MET A 251 4.21 5.52 -17.42
CA MET A 251 3.38 6.46 -16.66
C MET A 251 4.06 7.83 -16.51
N LEU A 252 5.38 7.87 -16.31
CA LEU A 252 6.12 9.12 -16.22
C LEU A 252 5.95 10.00 -17.48
N GLY A 253 5.88 9.38 -18.66
CA GLY A 253 5.72 10.10 -19.93
C GLY A 253 4.40 10.88 -20.04
N GLY A 254 3.37 10.51 -19.27
CA GLY A 254 2.04 11.09 -19.34
C GLY A 254 1.81 12.35 -18.48
N TYR A 255 2.63 12.58 -17.44
CA TYR A 255 2.34 13.64 -16.44
C TYR A 255 2.32 15.04 -17.03
N ALA A 256 3.26 15.38 -17.90
CA ALA A 256 3.36 16.74 -18.43
C ALA A 256 2.10 17.15 -19.20
N GLU A 257 1.59 16.24 -20.05
CA GLU A 257 0.37 16.48 -20.81
C GLU A 257 -0.85 16.48 -19.89
N PHE A 258 -0.96 15.52 -18.97
CA PHE A 258 -2.06 15.43 -18.02
C PHE A 258 -2.20 16.70 -17.17
N MET A 259 -1.10 17.16 -16.56
CA MET A 259 -1.13 18.36 -15.72
C MET A 259 -1.51 19.61 -16.53
N TYR A 260 -1.05 19.72 -17.77
CA TYR A 260 -1.36 20.86 -18.64
C TYR A 260 -2.83 20.86 -19.08
N GLN A 261 -3.32 19.72 -19.59
CA GLN A 261 -4.70 19.58 -20.06
C GLN A 261 -5.72 19.71 -18.91
N SER A 262 -5.31 19.38 -17.69
CA SER A 262 -6.11 19.59 -16.47
C SER A 262 -6.05 21.03 -15.94
N GLY A 263 -5.27 21.92 -16.56
CA GLY A 263 -5.13 23.31 -16.15
C GLY A 263 -4.33 23.53 -14.87
N LEU A 264 -3.55 22.53 -14.43
CA LEU A 264 -2.72 22.60 -13.22
C LEU A 264 -1.41 23.34 -13.45
N VAL A 265 -0.94 23.38 -14.71
CA VAL A 265 0.33 24.00 -15.11
C VAL A 265 0.18 24.80 -16.40
N ASP A 266 0.96 25.87 -16.53
CA ASP A 266 1.11 26.62 -17.78
C ASP A 266 2.08 25.94 -18.77
N GLU A 267 2.23 26.52 -19.97
CA GLU A 267 3.10 25.97 -21.03
C GLU A 267 4.58 25.86 -20.61
N LYS A 268 5.09 26.81 -19.82
CA LYS A 268 6.48 26.82 -19.37
C LYS A 268 6.70 25.75 -18.30
N GLN A 269 5.75 25.62 -17.38
CA GLN A 269 5.72 24.60 -16.35
C GLN A 269 5.57 23.20 -16.97
N LYS A 270 4.72 23.03 -17.99
CA LYS A 270 4.63 21.79 -18.79
C LYS A 270 5.99 21.36 -19.35
N GLN A 271 6.73 22.28 -19.97
CA GLN A 271 8.07 21.98 -20.51
C GLN A 271 9.03 21.51 -19.42
N TYR A 272 8.96 22.11 -18.23
CA TYR A 272 9.75 21.66 -17.08
C TYR A 272 9.38 20.23 -16.65
N VAL A 273 8.09 19.94 -16.47
CA VAL A 273 7.61 18.59 -16.10
C VAL A 273 8.04 17.57 -17.15
N GLN A 274 7.96 17.90 -18.45
CA GLN A 274 8.40 17.03 -19.54
C GLN A 274 9.91 16.72 -19.48
N GLN A 275 10.74 17.71 -19.14
CA GLN A 275 12.18 17.49 -18.99
C GLN A 275 12.50 16.60 -17.78
N GLN A 276 11.82 16.82 -16.64
CA GLN A 276 12.03 16.02 -15.43
C GLN A 276 11.58 14.57 -15.64
N THR A 277 10.38 14.36 -16.19
CA THR A 277 9.87 13.01 -16.47
C THR A 277 10.73 12.25 -17.48
N ALA A 278 11.24 12.91 -18.52
CA ALA A 278 12.21 12.32 -19.44
C ALA A 278 13.51 11.89 -18.74
N LEU A 279 14.00 12.69 -17.78
CA LEU A 279 15.14 12.33 -16.95
C LEU A 279 14.84 11.11 -16.07
N GLY A 280 13.66 11.06 -15.46
CA GLY A 280 13.17 9.90 -14.69
C GLY A 280 13.17 8.61 -15.53
N VAL A 281 12.65 8.67 -16.77
CA VAL A 281 12.68 7.55 -17.72
C VAL A 281 14.11 7.11 -18.04
N ILE A 282 15.04 8.05 -18.25
CA ILE A 282 16.47 7.72 -18.46
C ILE A 282 17.06 7.00 -17.25
N TYR A 283 16.70 7.40 -16.02
CA TYR A 283 17.15 6.72 -14.81
C TYR A 283 16.59 5.31 -14.70
N ILE A 284 15.29 5.11 -14.98
CA ILE A 284 14.66 3.79 -15.05
C ILE A 284 15.39 2.88 -16.04
N GLN A 285 15.63 3.36 -17.27
CA GLN A 285 16.32 2.59 -18.31
C GLN A 285 17.76 2.21 -17.92
N LYS A 286 18.41 3.05 -17.11
CA LYS A 286 19.75 2.80 -16.52
C LYS A 286 19.71 2.01 -15.22
N LYS A 287 18.53 1.58 -14.76
CA LYS A 287 18.31 0.88 -13.48
C LYS A 287 18.73 1.69 -12.25
N LYS A 288 18.67 3.01 -12.35
CA LYS A 288 18.94 3.99 -11.29
C LYS A 288 17.62 4.29 -10.56
N TRP A 289 17.11 3.30 -9.82
CA TRP A 289 15.75 3.33 -9.28
C TRP A 289 15.52 4.43 -8.26
N ILE A 290 16.51 4.70 -7.40
CA ILE A 290 16.41 5.75 -6.38
C ILE A 290 16.42 7.13 -7.05
N GLU A 291 17.30 7.35 -8.03
CA GLU A 291 17.31 8.63 -8.75
C GLU A 291 16.04 8.86 -9.57
N ALA A 292 15.45 7.80 -10.13
CA ALA A 292 14.14 7.87 -10.76
C ALA A 292 13.04 8.21 -9.74
N PHE A 293 13.10 7.64 -8.53
CA PHE A 293 12.17 7.96 -7.46
C PHE A 293 12.29 9.42 -7.02
N ASP A 294 13.51 9.93 -6.84
CA ASP A 294 13.72 11.32 -6.43
C ASP A 294 13.13 12.33 -7.46
N VAL A 295 13.12 11.99 -8.76
CA VAL A 295 12.43 12.77 -9.79
C VAL A 295 10.92 12.78 -9.55
N PHE A 296 10.31 11.61 -9.35
CA PHE A 296 8.88 11.49 -9.09
C PHE A 296 8.46 12.20 -7.80
N ASP A 297 9.23 11.98 -6.73
CA ASP A 297 9.03 12.58 -5.41
C ASP A 297 9.07 14.11 -5.47
N SER A 298 10.10 14.68 -6.09
CA SER A 298 10.24 16.13 -6.21
C SER A 298 9.14 16.77 -7.06
N LEU A 299 8.59 16.04 -8.04
CA LEU A 299 7.49 16.52 -8.88
C LEU A 299 6.14 16.49 -8.15
N LEU A 300 5.82 15.39 -7.48
CA LEU A 300 4.45 15.11 -7.00
C LEU A 300 4.35 15.13 -5.47
N ASN A 301 5.04 14.23 -4.78
CA ASN A 301 4.82 13.96 -3.35
C ASN A 301 5.53 14.95 -2.42
N GLY A 302 6.84 15.10 -2.61
CA GLY A 302 7.72 15.86 -1.72
C GLY A 302 8.05 15.15 -0.40
N ASP A 303 8.07 13.82 -0.35
CA ASP A 303 8.30 13.03 0.86
C ASP A 303 9.77 13.11 1.30
N ARG A 304 10.73 13.02 0.36
CA ARG A 304 12.17 12.96 0.72
C ARG A 304 12.84 14.33 0.75
N THR A 305 12.14 15.38 0.35
CA THR A 305 12.73 16.72 0.25
C THR A 305 12.36 17.60 1.45
N SER A 306 13.23 18.57 1.76
CA SER A 306 12.97 19.55 2.83
C SER A 306 12.05 20.70 2.39
N TYR A 307 11.67 20.71 1.12
CA TYR A 307 10.88 21.73 0.45
C TYR A 307 9.60 21.13 -0.15
N SER A 308 8.65 21.98 -0.53
CA SER A 308 7.40 21.54 -1.17
C SER A 308 7.66 20.98 -2.56
N SER A 309 6.88 19.96 -2.96
CA SER A 309 6.94 19.39 -4.31
C SER A 309 6.62 20.44 -5.37
N PHE A 310 7.00 20.17 -6.62
CA PHE A 310 6.64 21.03 -7.74
C PHE A 310 5.12 21.24 -7.82
N TYR A 311 4.33 20.16 -7.71
CA TYR A 311 2.86 20.22 -7.68
C TYR A 311 2.36 21.21 -6.63
N GLN A 312 2.82 21.09 -5.38
CA GLN A 312 2.38 21.98 -4.30
C GLN A 312 2.79 23.44 -4.58
N ASN A 313 4.00 23.67 -5.11
CA ASN A 313 4.48 25.02 -5.39
C ASN A 313 3.68 25.73 -6.50
N VAL A 314 3.26 25.00 -7.54
CA VAL A 314 2.56 25.60 -8.68
C VAL A 314 1.05 25.71 -8.46
N THR A 315 0.45 24.78 -7.70
CA THR A 315 -1.00 24.77 -7.45
C THR A 315 -1.41 25.43 -6.14
N GLY A 316 -0.49 25.49 -5.16
CA GLY A 316 -0.81 25.85 -3.78
C GLY A 316 -1.53 24.75 -3.00
N CYS A 317 -1.79 23.59 -3.61
CA CYS A 317 -2.53 22.49 -3.02
C CYS A 317 -1.63 21.38 -2.47
N THR A 318 -2.07 20.77 -1.37
CA THR A 318 -1.33 19.69 -0.72
C THR A 318 -1.91 18.32 -1.04
N ASN A 319 -3.19 18.26 -1.42
CA ASN A 319 -3.83 17.01 -1.79
C ASN A 319 -3.60 16.75 -3.29
N TYR A 320 -2.74 15.78 -3.58
CA TYR A 320 -2.45 15.30 -4.93
C TYR A 320 -3.29 14.07 -5.32
N PHE A 321 -4.06 13.49 -4.39
CA PHE A 321 -4.98 12.37 -4.66
C PHE A 321 -6.29 12.82 -5.31
N ASN A 322 -6.63 14.11 -5.20
CA ASN A 322 -7.80 14.69 -5.84
C ASN A 322 -7.61 16.19 -6.06
N PHE A 323 -7.26 16.61 -7.28
CA PHE A 323 -7.04 18.03 -7.58
C PHE A 323 -8.29 18.92 -7.46
N LEU A 324 -9.49 18.34 -7.34
CA LEU A 324 -10.71 19.08 -7.06
C LEU A 324 -10.82 19.51 -5.58
N GLN A 325 -9.97 18.93 -4.71
CA GLN A 325 -9.91 19.23 -3.29
C GLN A 325 -8.48 19.61 -2.92
N CYS A 326 -8.25 20.86 -2.53
CA CYS A 326 -6.88 21.34 -2.28
C CYS A 326 -6.22 20.72 -1.02
N GLN A 327 -7.04 20.18 -0.11
CA GLN A 327 -6.63 19.53 1.14
C GLN A 327 -7.43 18.22 1.31
N GLU A 328 -6.85 17.25 2.01
CA GLU A 328 -7.54 16.00 2.32
C GLU A 328 -8.66 16.23 3.38
N PRO A 329 -9.80 15.53 3.26
CA PRO A 329 -10.86 15.61 4.25
C PRO A 329 -10.40 15.13 5.64
N PRO A 330 -10.68 15.89 6.72
CA PRO A 330 -10.15 15.57 8.06
C PRO A 330 -10.75 14.31 8.68
N ASP A 331 -11.90 13.83 8.20
CA ASP A 331 -12.55 12.60 8.66
C ASP A 331 -11.79 11.34 8.26
N GLN A 332 -10.94 11.42 7.23
CA GLN A 332 -10.08 10.31 6.81
C GLN A 332 -9.07 9.91 7.91
N GLU A 333 -8.75 10.79 8.85
CA GLU A 333 -7.81 10.50 9.94
C GLU A 333 -8.48 9.88 11.19
N TYR A 334 -9.81 9.85 11.26
CA TYR A 334 -10.51 9.47 12.51
C TYR A 334 -10.33 8.01 12.88
N PHE A 335 -10.20 7.12 11.89
CA PHE A 335 -10.07 5.68 12.15
C PHE A 335 -8.78 5.36 12.90
N GLY A 336 -7.70 6.13 12.73
CA GLY A 336 -6.47 5.93 13.47
C GLY A 336 -6.67 6.10 14.98
N LYS A 337 -7.39 7.15 15.39
CA LYS A 337 -7.76 7.37 16.80
C LYS A 337 -8.71 6.28 17.31
N PHE A 338 -9.67 5.86 16.49
CA PHE A 338 -10.59 4.77 16.81
C PHE A 338 -9.83 3.45 17.08
N LEU A 339 -8.87 3.09 16.22
CA LEU A 339 -8.02 1.91 16.37
C LEU A 339 -7.08 1.97 17.58
N SER A 340 -6.90 3.14 18.19
CA SER A 340 -6.11 3.31 19.41
C SER A 340 -6.89 2.98 20.69
N LEU A 341 -8.23 2.90 20.63
CA LEU A 341 -9.09 2.62 21.79
C LEU A 341 -8.86 1.19 22.33
N PRO A 342 -8.63 0.98 23.64
CA PRO A 342 -8.39 -0.35 24.22
C PRO A 342 -9.49 -1.37 23.92
N GLU A 343 -10.76 -0.98 23.99
CA GLU A 343 -11.90 -1.83 23.69
C GLU A 343 -11.95 -2.26 22.21
N VAL A 344 -11.55 -1.38 21.29
CA VAL A 344 -11.46 -1.70 19.86
C VAL A 344 -10.32 -2.68 19.64
N ARG A 345 -9.14 -2.40 20.20
CA ARG A 345 -7.94 -3.24 20.07
C ARG A 345 -8.16 -4.65 20.62
N LYS A 346 -8.90 -4.75 21.72
CA LYS A 346 -9.33 -6.01 22.31
C LYS A 346 -10.31 -6.76 21.42
N ALA A 347 -11.31 -6.05 20.87
CA ALA A 347 -12.33 -6.64 20.02
C ALA A 347 -11.76 -7.22 18.71
N ILE A 348 -10.73 -6.58 18.14
CA ILE A 348 -10.10 -7.00 16.87
C ILE A 348 -8.84 -7.85 17.07
N HIS A 349 -8.56 -8.27 18.31
CA HIS A 349 -7.48 -9.20 18.64
C HIS A 349 -6.06 -8.71 18.30
N VAL A 350 -5.82 -7.40 18.37
CA VAL A 350 -4.48 -6.82 18.13
C VAL A 350 -3.69 -6.58 19.42
N GLY A 351 -4.34 -6.67 20.58
CA GLY A 351 -3.70 -6.48 21.88
C GLY A 351 -3.02 -5.12 22.00
N ASN A 352 -1.81 -5.06 22.55
CA ASN A 352 -1.02 -3.83 22.67
C ASN A 352 0.07 -3.67 21.60
N LEU A 353 -0.02 -4.37 20.46
CA LEU A 353 0.97 -4.29 19.38
C LEU A 353 0.97 -2.91 18.69
N THR A 354 2.12 -2.46 18.19
CA THR A 354 2.23 -1.17 17.52
C THR A 354 1.34 -1.13 16.26
N PHE A 355 0.65 -0.02 16.03
CA PHE A 355 0.08 0.31 14.71
C PHE A 355 1.11 1.14 13.95
N HIS A 356 1.78 0.51 12.99
CA HIS A 356 2.85 1.06 12.17
C HIS A 356 2.30 1.99 11.09
N ASP A 357 3.05 3.05 10.79
CA ASP A 357 2.75 4.04 9.76
C ASP A 357 3.20 3.65 8.35
N GLY A 358 3.94 2.54 8.22
CA GLY A 358 4.47 2.06 6.94
C GLY A 358 5.82 2.67 6.55
N SER A 359 6.41 3.56 7.34
CA SER A 359 7.65 4.26 6.94
C SER A 359 8.84 3.32 6.68
N GLU A 360 8.98 2.28 7.49
CA GLU A 360 10.04 1.28 7.30
C GLU A 360 9.76 0.40 6.08
N VAL A 361 8.50 0.11 5.77
CA VAL A 361 8.12 -0.62 4.55
C VAL A 361 8.53 0.19 3.32
N GLU A 362 8.17 1.47 3.29
CA GLU A 362 8.51 2.37 2.19
C GLU A 362 10.02 2.43 1.94
N LYS A 363 10.80 2.59 3.01
CA LYS A 363 12.26 2.60 2.95
C LYS A 363 12.84 1.32 2.34
N HIS A 364 12.29 0.15 2.68
CA HIS A 364 12.79 -1.13 2.16
C HIS A 364 12.32 -1.42 0.73
N LEU A 365 11.18 -0.89 0.31
CA LEU A 365 10.64 -1.01 -1.05
C LEU A 365 11.04 0.13 -1.99
N LEU A 366 11.79 1.12 -1.52
CA LEU A 366 12.16 2.30 -2.31
C LEU A 366 12.77 1.97 -3.68
N GLU A 367 13.68 0.99 -3.74
CA GLU A 367 14.29 0.56 -5.00
C GLU A 367 13.30 -0.15 -5.93
N ASP A 368 12.19 -0.67 -5.40
CA ASP A 368 11.15 -1.35 -6.18
C ASP A 368 10.16 -0.37 -6.82
N VAL A 369 9.96 0.81 -6.23
CA VAL A 369 8.91 1.75 -6.67
C VAL A 369 8.97 2.04 -8.16
N MET A 370 10.17 2.28 -8.68
CA MET A 370 10.37 2.64 -10.09
C MET A 370 10.59 1.45 -11.03
N LYS A 371 10.45 0.21 -10.55
CA LYS A 371 10.47 -0.99 -11.38
C LYS A 371 9.10 -1.25 -12.00
N THR A 372 9.09 -1.96 -13.13
CA THR A 372 7.84 -2.38 -13.79
C THR A 372 7.32 -3.71 -13.24
N ILE A 373 6.00 -3.84 -13.09
CA ILE A 373 5.32 -5.13 -12.80
C ILE A 373 4.66 -5.73 -14.06
N LYS A 374 4.78 -5.04 -15.19
CA LYS A 374 4.15 -5.40 -16.47
C LYS A 374 4.32 -6.86 -16.89
N PRO A 375 5.50 -7.51 -16.73
CA PRO A 375 5.64 -8.93 -17.12
C PRO A 375 4.69 -9.87 -16.37
N TRP A 376 4.43 -9.61 -15.09
CA TRP A 376 3.52 -10.43 -14.30
C TRP A 376 2.07 -10.10 -14.61
N LEU A 377 1.76 -8.81 -14.81
CA LEU A 377 0.43 -8.39 -15.25
C LEU A 377 0.05 -8.98 -16.62
N ALA A 378 1.00 -9.08 -17.56
CA ALA A 378 0.78 -9.71 -18.88
C ALA A 378 0.35 -11.18 -18.75
N VAL A 379 1.02 -11.95 -17.89
CA VAL A 379 0.63 -13.34 -17.59
C VAL A 379 -0.80 -13.40 -17.04
N LEU A 380 -1.20 -12.43 -16.21
CA LEU A 380 -2.56 -12.38 -15.69
C LEU A 380 -3.59 -12.01 -16.76
N MET A 381 -3.26 -11.10 -17.67
CA MET A 381 -4.14 -10.72 -18.78
C MET A 381 -4.40 -11.88 -19.74
N ASP A 382 -3.42 -12.76 -19.94
CA ASP A 382 -3.56 -13.94 -20.80
C ASP A 382 -4.43 -15.05 -20.18
N ASN A 383 -4.61 -15.05 -18.86
CA ASN A 383 -5.18 -16.20 -18.13
C ASN A 383 -6.42 -15.86 -17.27
N TYR A 384 -6.63 -14.60 -16.91
CA TYR A 384 -7.65 -14.18 -15.95
C TYR A 384 -8.33 -12.87 -16.36
N ARG A 385 -9.39 -12.50 -15.65
CA ARG A 385 -10.03 -11.19 -15.82
C ARG A 385 -9.15 -10.10 -15.20
N VAL A 386 -8.87 -9.05 -15.94
CA VAL A 386 -8.14 -7.88 -15.44
C VAL A 386 -9.00 -6.65 -15.61
N ARG A 387 -9.18 -5.90 -14.51
CA ARG A 387 -9.80 -4.57 -14.54
C ARG A 387 -8.82 -3.55 -14.00
N SER A 388 -8.47 -2.56 -14.81
CA SER A 388 -7.83 -1.34 -14.34
C SER A 388 -8.84 -0.21 -14.43
N PHE A 389 -8.91 0.62 -13.40
CA PHE A 389 -9.73 1.82 -13.36
C PHE A 389 -8.94 2.92 -12.65
N ALA A 390 -9.21 4.17 -12.98
CA ALA A 390 -8.52 5.31 -12.40
C ALA A 390 -9.49 6.48 -12.21
N LEU A 391 -9.28 7.26 -11.17
CA LEU A 391 -9.96 8.50 -10.90
C LEU A 391 -9.33 9.61 -11.74
N GLN A 392 -10.17 10.30 -12.52
CA GLN A 392 -9.71 11.42 -13.36
C GLN A 392 -9.09 12.56 -12.54
N GLY A 393 -9.44 12.66 -11.25
CA GLY A 393 -8.94 13.67 -10.32
C GLY A 393 -7.59 13.36 -9.68
N ASP A 394 -7.07 12.14 -9.81
CA ASP A 394 -5.80 11.74 -9.18
C ASP A 394 -4.61 12.26 -10.01
N ILE A 395 -3.67 12.89 -9.32
CA ILE A 395 -2.42 13.36 -9.92
C ILE A 395 -1.29 12.40 -9.61
N LEU A 396 -1.30 11.71 -8.46
CA LEU A 396 -0.22 10.84 -8.05
C LEU A 396 -0.07 9.65 -8.98
N VAL A 397 -1.19 9.04 -9.34
CA VAL A 397 -1.26 7.93 -10.28
C VAL A 397 -2.24 8.27 -11.40
N SER A 398 -1.92 9.37 -12.10
CA SER A 398 -2.82 9.96 -13.07
C SER A 398 -3.32 8.98 -14.13
N ALA A 399 -4.58 9.14 -14.53
CA ALA A 399 -5.20 8.49 -15.69
C ALA A 399 -4.67 9.10 -17.00
N SER A 400 -3.35 9.27 -17.13
CA SER A 400 -2.73 9.80 -18.34
C SER A 400 -2.99 8.82 -19.48
N LEU A 401 -3.80 9.28 -20.43
CA LEU A 401 -4.24 8.55 -21.63
C LEU A 401 -3.10 8.25 -22.60
#